data_AF-K1RHG2-F1
#
_entry.id   AF-K1RHG2-F1
#
_cell.length_a   1.000
_cell.length_b   1.000
_cell.length_c   1.000
_cell.angle_alpha   90.00
_cell.angle_beta   90.00
_cell.angle_gamma   90.00
#
_symmetry.space_group_name_H-M   'P 1'
#
loop_
_entity.id
_entity.type
_entity.pdbx_description
1 polymer ?
#
loop_
_entity_poly.entity_id
_entity_poly.type
_entity_poly.pdbx_seq_one_letter_code
_entity_poly.pdbx_strand_id
1 'polypeptide(L)'
;MEAAPNGPGIPKWNTFNYGMVCFYSIGLHASISLPYYLVKYSVTYLLAHYIILLSFCVPICYVQIKLGAIYRQNILGIYSLLVPILKVVLVYGWVAPPPVAPSEPFGSLVEVNGSFSYHEKNIDEEQEDQELGVWSLSLAKLYSPQPWMNALILHIYSLGLWSGVLPTIGAHLYNNKTTIVRANVILFLVYGLVPVVFGIAFIPFISTNSNYGMFEYGEKLKPGLGLLLLGMFGKIRHVPGIAMCLYLGVYLLGMLHMVLHLTVIWEALLCSLPTCILQFFRRRSTLVAILSFLSFILCIPYSFQSGVYLYMLVNSYLDRLIFTVIIVSIVPTVIGYIKQNLMYLLLERALMSLWYGASSLVIAAMLIYYFAVYVYPFPATIRDPKAEGASSDDRQCLGWFVAVGPIIFGFILGAFHAVYTEKGSFTERCIRALKSDSLQTADSSEYDVSDKTPQTTSSKSNSDVTLSKIETEVVIDNQDLSSDLVKV
;
A
#
# COMPACT_ATOMS: atom_id res chain seq x y z
N MET A 1 36.25 -15.73 -4.94
CA MET A 1 34.99 -15.42 -5.65
C MET A 1 34.58 -14.02 -5.22
N GLU A 2 35.09 -13.02 -5.92
CA GLU A 2 34.56 -11.65 -5.81
C GLU A 2 33.12 -11.71 -6.33
N ALA A 3 32.16 -11.59 -5.43
CA ALA A 3 30.78 -11.37 -5.83
C ALA A 3 30.78 -10.07 -6.63
N ALA A 4 30.32 -10.12 -7.88
CA ALA A 4 30.08 -8.93 -8.66
C ALA A 4 29.33 -7.92 -7.76
N PRO A 5 29.84 -6.69 -7.57
CA PRO A 5 29.23 -5.70 -6.67
C PRO A 5 27.77 -5.39 -7.06
N ASN A 6 27.40 -5.75 -8.29
CA ASN A 6 26.05 -5.77 -8.80
C ASN A 6 25.49 -7.19 -8.63
N GLY A 7 24.75 -7.43 -7.55
CA GLY A 7 23.88 -8.61 -7.45
C GLY A 7 23.04 -8.78 -8.72
N PRO A 8 22.53 -9.99 -9.02
CA PRO A 8 21.78 -10.25 -10.26
C PRO A 8 20.71 -9.18 -10.43
N GLY A 9 20.87 -8.34 -11.46
CA GLY A 9 20.06 -7.14 -11.64
C GLY A 9 18.58 -7.47 -11.62
N ILE A 10 17.78 -6.67 -10.90
CA ILE A 10 16.34 -6.86 -10.82
C ILE A 10 15.75 -6.86 -12.25
N PRO A 11 15.05 -7.93 -12.66
CA PRO A 11 14.54 -8.06 -14.01
C PRO A 11 13.55 -6.93 -14.30
N LYS A 12 13.68 -6.35 -15.49
CA LYS A 12 12.83 -5.23 -15.92
C LYS A 12 11.52 -5.76 -16.48
N TRP A 13 10.41 -5.13 -16.12
CA TRP A 13 9.11 -5.45 -16.69
C TRP A 13 8.85 -4.62 -17.94
N ASN A 14 8.33 -5.28 -18.98
CA ASN A 14 7.73 -4.57 -20.09
C ASN A 14 6.36 -3.98 -19.66
N THR A 15 5.81 -3.09 -20.47
CA THR A 15 4.54 -2.40 -20.18
C THR A 15 3.37 -3.38 -19.96
N PHE A 16 3.36 -4.50 -20.69
CA PHE A 16 2.30 -5.51 -20.58
C PHE A 16 2.35 -6.24 -19.24
N ASN A 17 3.52 -6.77 -18.85
CA ASN A 17 3.73 -7.43 -17.56
C ASN A 17 3.40 -6.47 -16.42
N TYR A 18 3.82 -5.21 -16.54
CA TYR A 18 3.47 -4.17 -15.57
C TYR A 18 1.95 -3.97 -15.48
N GLY A 19 1.23 -3.87 -16.61
CA GLY A 19 -0.22 -3.75 -16.61
C GLY A 19 -0.93 -4.93 -15.94
N MET A 20 -0.43 -6.15 -16.17
CA MET A 20 -0.94 -7.36 -15.50
C MET A 20 -0.66 -7.33 -13.99
N VAL A 21 0.53 -6.93 -13.57
CA VAL A 21 0.84 -6.76 -12.14
C VAL A 21 -0.02 -5.67 -11.52
N CYS A 22 -0.29 -4.56 -12.22
CA CYS A 22 -1.23 -3.53 -11.77
C CYS A 22 -2.62 -4.12 -11.55
N PHE A 23 -3.12 -4.95 -12.48
CA PHE A 23 -4.40 -5.63 -12.32
C PHE A 23 -4.47 -6.48 -11.04
N TYR A 24 -3.40 -7.22 -10.71
CA TYR A 24 -3.33 -8.03 -9.48
C TYR A 24 -3.03 -7.22 -8.21
N SER A 25 -2.44 -6.03 -8.37
CA SER A 25 -2.22 -5.11 -7.26
C SER A 25 -3.52 -4.51 -6.74
N ILE A 26 -4.57 -4.45 -7.58
CA ILE A 26 -5.92 -4.06 -7.17
C ILE A 26 -6.46 -5.18 -6.29
N GLY A 27 -6.40 -4.97 -4.98
CA GLY A 27 -6.94 -5.92 -4.02
C GLY A 27 -8.42 -6.20 -4.28
N LEU A 28 -8.83 -7.46 -4.05
CA LEU A 28 -10.24 -7.88 -4.09
C LEU A 28 -11.16 -6.96 -3.29
N HIS A 29 -10.63 -6.31 -2.26
CA HIS A 29 -11.33 -5.35 -1.43
C HIS A 29 -11.99 -4.23 -2.26
N ALA A 30 -11.34 -3.63 -3.26
CA ALA A 30 -11.99 -2.60 -4.08
C ALA A 30 -13.17 -3.18 -4.88
N SER A 31 -12.96 -4.31 -5.54
CA SER A 31 -13.95 -4.95 -6.40
C SER A 31 -15.18 -5.45 -5.63
N ILE A 32 -15.01 -5.83 -4.36
CA ILE A 32 -16.10 -6.33 -3.50
C ILE A 32 -16.77 -5.19 -2.73
N SER A 33 -16.00 -4.28 -2.14
CA SER A 33 -16.52 -3.24 -1.26
C SER A 33 -17.10 -2.04 -2.02
N LEU A 34 -16.62 -1.73 -3.22
CA LEU A 34 -17.18 -0.62 -4.02
C LEU A 34 -18.67 -0.82 -4.33
N PRO A 35 -19.13 -1.96 -4.88
CA PRO A 35 -20.55 -2.18 -5.13
C PRO A 35 -21.41 -2.02 -3.86
N TYR A 36 -20.92 -2.44 -2.69
CA TYR A 36 -21.60 -2.19 -1.42
C TYR A 36 -21.77 -0.71 -1.12
N TYR A 37 -20.70 0.08 -1.24
CA TYR A 37 -20.76 1.51 -0.99
C TYR A 37 -21.65 2.25 -2.01
N LEU A 38 -21.71 1.77 -3.26
CA LEU A 38 -22.64 2.30 -4.26
C LEU A 38 -24.10 2.03 -3.89
N VAL A 39 -24.41 0.87 -3.30
CA VAL A 39 -25.76 0.58 -2.80
C VAL A 39 -26.08 1.45 -1.58
N LYS A 40 -25.15 1.56 -0.62
CA LYS A 40 -25.35 2.31 0.64
C LYS A 40 -25.48 3.83 0.42
N TYR A 41 -24.56 4.40 -0.36
CA TYR A 41 -24.42 5.85 -0.52
C TYR A 41 -24.90 6.37 -1.86
N SER A 42 -25.44 5.51 -2.73
CA SER A 42 -25.78 5.79 -4.13
C SER A 42 -24.56 6.05 -5.03
N VAL A 43 -24.80 6.26 -6.33
CA VAL A 43 -23.77 6.60 -7.33
C VAL A 43 -22.99 7.88 -6.97
N THR A 44 -23.51 8.77 -6.10
CA THR A 44 -22.77 9.96 -5.65
C THR A 44 -21.51 9.61 -4.86
N TYR A 45 -21.42 8.40 -4.29
CA TYR A 45 -20.20 7.89 -3.68
C TYR A 45 -18.99 7.87 -4.64
N LEU A 46 -19.23 7.70 -5.95
CA LEU A 46 -18.15 7.76 -6.94
C LEU A 46 -17.45 9.12 -6.94
N LEU A 47 -18.17 10.21 -6.61
CA LEU A 47 -17.56 11.54 -6.50
C LEU A 47 -16.54 11.57 -5.36
N ALA A 48 -16.92 11.11 -4.16
CA ALA A 48 -16.00 11.02 -3.03
C ALA A 48 -14.82 10.07 -3.34
N HIS A 49 -15.10 8.93 -3.96
CA HIS A 49 -14.09 7.97 -4.41
C HIS A 49 -13.05 8.62 -5.34
N TYR A 50 -13.48 9.25 -6.42
CA TYR A 50 -12.55 9.84 -7.38
C TYR A 50 -11.84 11.09 -6.85
N ILE A 51 -12.47 11.89 -5.99
CA ILE A 51 -11.81 13.03 -5.34
C ILE A 51 -10.68 12.52 -4.43
N ILE A 52 -10.93 11.54 -3.58
CA ILE A 52 -9.88 10.99 -2.69
C ILE A 52 -8.77 10.32 -3.53
N LEU A 53 -9.12 9.58 -4.58
CA LEU A 53 -8.16 8.98 -5.50
C LEU A 53 -7.24 10.03 -6.13
N LEU A 54 -7.81 11.03 -6.79
CA LEU A 54 -7.08 12.03 -7.58
C LEU A 54 -6.32 13.02 -6.70
N SER A 55 -6.93 13.48 -5.60
CA SER A 55 -6.33 14.51 -4.75
C SER A 55 -5.24 13.95 -3.84
N PHE A 56 -5.38 12.72 -3.33
CA PHE A 56 -4.49 12.20 -2.29
C PHE A 56 -3.73 10.93 -2.69
N CYS A 57 -4.37 9.98 -3.36
CA CYS A 57 -3.72 8.70 -3.66
C CYS A 57 -2.73 8.80 -4.83
N VAL A 58 -3.07 9.59 -5.86
CA VAL A 58 -2.19 9.85 -7.03
C VAL A 58 -0.78 10.30 -6.66
N PRO A 59 -0.57 11.39 -5.89
CA PRO A 59 0.78 11.83 -5.55
C PRO A 59 1.54 10.78 -4.73
N ILE A 60 0.84 10.01 -3.89
CA ILE A 60 1.47 9.00 -3.05
C ILE A 60 1.96 7.81 -3.86
N CYS A 61 1.12 7.26 -4.75
CA CYS A 61 1.56 6.17 -5.62
C CYS A 61 2.70 6.63 -6.54
N TYR A 62 2.61 7.84 -7.08
CA TYR A 62 3.66 8.38 -7.94
C TYR A 62 5.01 8.45 -7.22
N VAL A 63 5.05 9.03 -6.02
CA VAL A 63 6.28 9.14 -5.23
C VAL A 63 6.82 7.76 -4.85
N GLN A 64 5.96 6.84 -4.42
CA GLN A 64 6.39 5.49 -4.03
C GLN A 64 6.96 4.69 -5.21
N ILE A 65 6.28 4.68 -6.37
CA ILE A 65 6.76 4.01 -7.59
C ILE A 65 8.08 4.63 -8.05
N LYS A 66 8.18 5.96 -8.02
CA LYS A 66 9.39 6.69 -8.43
C LYS A 66 10.58 6.39 -7.52
N LEU A 67 10.37 6.34 -6.20
CA LEU A 67 11.40 5.93 -5.25
C LEU A 67 11.88 4.51 -5.52
N GLY A 68 10.94 3.58 -5.78
CA GLY A 68 11.26 2.22 -6.23
C GLY A 68 12.17 2.19 -7.46
N ALA A 69 11.78 2.94 -8.51
CA ALA A 69 12.49 2.96 -9.78
C ALA A 69 13.91 3.56 -9.67
N ILE A 70 14.08 4.57 -8.81
CA ILE A 70 15.36 5.25 -8.57
C ILE A 70 16.29 4.39 -7.74
N TYR A 71 15.83 3.92 -6.58
CA TYR A 71 16.67 3.18 -5.64
C TYR A 71 16.88 1.73 -6.03
N ARG A 72 16.10 1.19 -6.98
CA ARG A 72 16.20 -0.23 -7.39
C ARG A 72 16.07 -1.19 -6.22
N GLN A 73 15.30 -0.80 -5.22
CA GLN A 73 15.12 -1.52 -3.99
C GLN A 73 13.66 -1.47 -3.59
N ASN A 74 13.24 -2.48 -2.84
CA ASN A 74 11.96 -2.45 -2.13
C ASN A 74 11.96 -1.34 -1.06
N ILE A 75 10.82 -1.17 -0.40
CA ILE A 75 10.66 -0.18 0.67
C ILE A 75 11.75 -0.29 1.75
N LEU A 76 12.16 -1.50 2.12
CA LEU A 76 13.02 -1.71 3.28
C LEU A 76 14.44 -1.34 2.92
N GLY A 77 14.87 -1.63 1.69
CA GLY A 77 16.12 -1.11 1.15
C GLY A 77 16.09 0.42 1.12
N ILE A 78 15.03 1.01 0.56
CA ILE A 78 14.86 2.47 0.51
C ILE A 78 14.95 3.08 1.91
N TYR A 79 14.24 2.54 2.89
CA TYR A 79 14.27 3.07 4.26
C TYR A 79 15.55 2.72 5.02
N SER A 80 16.18 1.59 4.74
CA SER A 80 17.51 1.28 5.27
C SER A 80 18.56 2.28 4.79
N LEU A 81 18.37 2.90 3.61
CA LEU A 81 19.24 3.97 3.10
C LEU A 81 18.88 5.35 3.68
N LEU A 82 17.59 5.61 3.92
CA LEU A 82 17.10 6.94 4.28
C LEU A 82 17.02 7.17 5.79
N VAL A 83 16.47 6.20 6.53
CA VAL A 83 16.29 6.25 7.99
C VAL A 83 16.40 4.82 8.54
N PRO A 84 17.63 4.32 8.82
CA PRO A 84 17.87 2.93 9.23
C PRO A 84 17.05 2.49 10.46
N ILE A 85 16.77 3.41 11.37
CA ILE A 85 15.98 3.19 12.60
C ILE A 85 14.57 2.66 12.27
N LEU A 86 13.98 3.08 11.14
CA LEU A 86 12.61 2.70 10.75
C LEU A 86 12.54 1.36 10.01
N LYS A 87 13.67 0.73 9.71
CA LYS A 87 13.74 -0.50 8.90
C LYS A 87 12.88 -1.62 9.50
N VAL A 88 12.94 -1.85 10.81
CA VAL A 88 12.30 -3.02 11.43
C VAL A 88 10.81 -2.79 11.72
N VAL A 89 10.40 -1.55 11.99
CA VAL A 89 8.98 -1.15 12.15
C VAL A 89 8.15 -1.53 10.93
N LEU A 90 8.77 -1.39 9.75
CA LEU A 90 8.11 -1.56 8.47
C LEU A 90 8.25 -2.99 7.95
N VAL A 91 9.15 -3.81 8.48
CA VAL A 91 9.02 -5.26 8.29
C VAL A 91 7.68 -5.70 8.90
N TYR A 92 7.31 -5.13 10.05
CA TYR A 92 6.15 -5.60 10.77
C TYR A 92 4.81 -5.11 10.22
N GLY A 93 4.65 -3.82 9.93
CA GLY A 93 3.39 -3.28 9.36
C GLY A 93 2.98 -3.93 8.03
N TRP A 94 3.86 -4.77 7.46
CA TRP A 94 3.77 -5.36 6.14
C TRP A 94 3.61 -6.89 6.20
N VAL A 95 3.99 -7.51 7.33
CA VAL A 95 3.62 -8.89 7.67
C VAL A 95 2.17 -8.96 8.14
N ALA A 96 1.63 -7.85 8.66
CA ALA A 96 0.19 -7.67 8.83
C ALA A 96 -0.50 -7.78 7.46
N PRO A 97 -1.28 -8.83 7.17
CA PRO A 97 -2.01 -8.90 5.91
C PRO A 97 -2.93 -7.68 5.81
N PRO A 98 -3.05 -7.06 4.61
CA PRO A 98 -3.98 -5.97 4.43
C PRO A 98 -5.37 -6.49 4.83
N PRO A 99 -6.01 -5.84 5.80
CA PRO A 99 -7.26 -6.30 6.32
C PRO A 99 -8.34 -6.25 5.23
N VAL A 100 -9.17 -7.28 5.18
CA VAL A 100 -10.32 -7.32 4.26
C VAL A 100 -11.43 -6.50 4.91
N ALA A 101 -11.40 -5.19 4.68
CA ALA A 101 -12.30 -4.17 5.21
C ALA A 101 -12.21 -3.96 6.74
N PRO A 102 -12.51 -2.75 7.25
CA PRO A 102 -12.71 -2.54 8.67
C PRO A 102 -13.93 -3.35 9.10
N SER A 103 -13.68 -4.44 9.82
CA SER A 103 -14.73 -5.24 10.42
C SER A 103 -15.32 -4.43 11.58
N GLU A 104 -16.38 -3.66 11.33
CA GLU A 104 -17.25 -3.30 12.43
C GLU A 104 -17.72 -4.61 13.09
N PRO A 105 -17.82 -4.71 14.42
CA PRO A 105 -18.13 -5.94 15.13
C PRO A 105 -19.35 -6.68 14.53
N PHE A 106 -19.17 -7.95 14.09
CA PHE A 106 -20.30 -8.79 13.63
C PHE A 106 -21.25 -8.99 14.79
N GLY A 107 -22.48 -8.46 14.71
CA GLY A 107 -23.52 -8.81 15.68
C GLY A 107 -23.58 -10.33 15.88
N SER A 108 -23.89 -10.75 17.11
CA SER A 108 -23.91 -12.16 17.44
C SER A 108 -24.91 -12.89 16.55
N LEU A 109 -24.42 -13.82 15.73
CA LEU A 109 -25.25 -14.85 15.13
C LEU A 109 -25.68 -15.78 16.28
N VAL A 110 -26.88 -15.59 16.81
CA VAL A 110 -27.44 -16.51 17.80
C VAL A 110 -28.14 -17.60 17.02
N GLU A 111 -27.66 -18.83 17.14
CA GLU A 111 -28.40 -19.99 16.65
C GLU A 111 -29.63 -20.19 17.54
N VAL A 112 -30.81 -19.92 16.99
CA VAL A 112 -32.11 -20.16 17.64
C VAL A 112 -32.80 -21.24 16.81
N ASN A 113 -32.91 -22.45 17.36
CA ASN A 113 -33.57 -23.60 16.71
C ASN A 113 -32.99 -23.99 15.32
N GLY A 114 -31.66 -23.95 15.16
CA GLY A 114 -31.00 -24.33 13.90
C GLY A 114 -31.11 -23.29 12.78
N SER A 115 -31.65 -22.10 13.06
CA SER A 115 -31.53 -20.92 12.21
C SER A 115 -30.77 -19.83 12.95
N PHE A 116 -29.91 -19.10 12.23
CA PHE A 116 -29.18 -17.99 12.81
C PHE A 116 -30.08 -16.76 12.85
N SER A 117 -30.47 -16.31 14.04
CA SER A 117 -31.28 -15.11 14.26
C SER A 117 -30.43 -14.02 14.90
N TYR A 118 -30.55 -12.80 14.39
CA TYR A 118 -29.88 -11.61 14.91
C TYR A 118 -30.79 -10.95 15.95
N HIS A 119 -30.31 -10.73 17.17
CA HIS A 119 -31.05 -9.95 18.15
C HIS A 119 -30.91 -8.46 17.83
N GLU A 120 -32.00 -7.88 17.36
CA GLU A 120 -32.09 -6.46 17.01
C GLU A 120 -32.24 -5.62 18.28
N LYS A 121 -31.46 -4.53 18.35
CA LYS A 121 -31.74 -3.42 19.26
C LYS A 121 -32.79 -2.58 18.52
N ASN A 122 -34.00 -2.47 19.06
CA ASN A 122 -35.08 -1.66 18.48
C ASN A 122 -34.56 -0.24 18.17
N ILE A 123 -34.34 0.04 16.90
CA ILE A 123 -34.14 1.37 16.35
C ILE A 123 -35.37 1.58 15.47
N ASP A 124 -36.50 1.91 16.11
CA ASP A 124 -37.80 2.12 15.47
C ASP A 124 -37.90 3.52 14.80
N GLU A 125 -36.79 4.12 14.33
CA GLU A 125 -36.78 5.52 13.82
C GLU A 125 -36.15 5.76 12.44
N GLU A 126 -35.73 4.74 11.67
CA GLU A 126 -35.17 4.94 10.30
C GLU A 126 -36.06 4.39 9.17
N GLN A 127 -37.35 4.18 9.42
CA GLN A 127 -38.27 3.49 8.51
C GLN A 127 -38.88 4.36 7.39
N GLU A 128 -38.21 5.44 6.96
CA GLU A 128 -38.71 6.28 5.85
C GLU A 128 -37.64 6.73 4.84
N ASP A 129 -36.48 6.06 4.81
CA ASP A 129 -35.56 6.22 3.68
C ASP A 129 -36.11 5.45 2.47
N GLN A 130 -36.89 6.19 1.67
CA GLN A 130 -37.35 5.84 0.33
C GLN A 130 -36.34 4.98 -0.44
N GLU A 131 -36.86 4.04 -1.23
CA GLU A 131 -36.20 3.25 -2.27
C GLU A 131 -35.56 4.14 -3.35
N LEU A 132 -34.64 5.00 -2.95
CA LEU A 132 -33.75 5.76 -3.80
C LEU A 132 -32.81 4.72 -4.39
N GLY A 133 -33.21 4.19 -5.56
CA GLY A 133 -32.43 3.22 -6.31
C GLY A 133 -30.97 3.66 -6.42
N VAL A 134 -30.07 2.70 -6.61
CA VAL A 134 -28.59 2.91 -6.68
C VAL A 134 -28.22 4.13 -7.55
N TRP A 135 -28.98 4.39 -8.61
CA TRP A 135 -28.79 5.47 -9.58
C TRP A 135 -29.32 6.85 -9.15
N SER A 136 -29.86 6.98 -7.95
CA SER A 136 -30.32 8.26 -7.41
C SER A 136 -29.13 9.17 -7.09
N LEU A 137 -29.19 10.40 -7.60
CA LEU A 137 -28.12 11.38 -7.44
C LEU A 137 -28.45 12.27 -6.23
N SER A 138 -28.11 11.81 -5.02
CA SER A 138 -28.28 12.57 -3.78
C SER A 138 -26.94 13.02 -3.23
N LEU A 139 -26.64 14.32 -3.35
CA LEU A 139 -25.47 14.93 -2.72
C LEU A 139 -25.61 15.02 -1.20
N ALA A 140 -26.83 14.91 -0.66
CA ALA A 140 -27.09 15.00 0.77
C ALA A 140 -26.31 13.94 1.56
N LYS A 141 -26.18 12.73 1.00
CA LYS A 141 -25.43 11.62 1.61
C LYS A 141 -23.94 11.93 1.81
N LEU A 142 -23.36 12.81 0.98
CA LEU A 142 -21.94 13.21 1.03
C LEU A 142 -21.64 14.29 2.08
N TYR A 143 -22.64 14.90 2.71
CA TYR A 143 -22.40 15.85 3.82
C TYR A 143 -21.85 15.17 5.07
N SER A 144 -22.15 13.88 5.25
CA SER A 144 -21.57 13.10 6.33
C SER A 144 -20.07 12.82 6.05
N PRO A 145 -19.20 12.77 7.08
CA PRO A 145 -17.78 12.44 6.87
C PRO A 145 -17.55 10.95 6.54
N GLN A 146 -18.53 10.08 6.80
CA GLN A 146 -18.38 8.62 6.68
C GLN A 146 -18.10 8.13 5.23
N PRO A 147 -18.79 8.59 4.17
CA PRO A 147 -18.46 8.25 2.79
C PRO A 147 -17.00 8.57 2.41
N TRP A 148 -16.49 9.72 2.87
CA TRP A 148 -15.12 10.15 2.61
C TRP A 148 -14.09 9.25 3.31
N MET A 149 -14.37 8.87 4.57
CA MET A 149 -13.54 7.91 5.29
C MET A 149 -13.57 6.53 4.61
N ASN A 150 -14.76 6.06 4.22
CA ASN A 150 -14.91 4.78 3.56
C ASN A 150 -14.20 4.76 2.20
N ALA A 151 -14.26 5.85 1.44
CA ALA A 151 -13.48 6.00 0.20
C ALA A 151 -11.99 5.95 0.47
N LEU A 152 -11.50 6.68 1.47
CA LEU A 152 -10.10 6.65 1.86
C LEU A 152 -9.63 5.24 2.24
N ILE A 153 -10.35 4.57 3.14
CA ILE A 153 -10.03 3.21 3.59
C ILE A 153 -10.06 2.22 2.41
N LEU A 154 -11.03 2.37 1.51
CA LEU A 154 -11.12 1.59 0.28
C LEU A 154 -9.84 1.72 -0.53
N HIS A 155 -9.36 2.95 -0.81
CA HIS A 155 -8.13 3.17 -1.55
C HIS A 155 -6.90 2.64 -0.82
N ILE A 156 -6.82 2.82 0.49
CA ILE A 156 -5.67 2.37 1.28
C ILE A 156 -5.45 0.87 1.10
N TYR A 157 -6.49 0.08 1.33
CA TYR A 157 -6.37 -1.38 1.25
C TYR A 157 -6.29 -1.91 -0.16
N SER A 158 -6.99 -1.28 -1.12
CA SER A 158 -7.06 -1.81 -2.48
C SER A 158 -5.86 -1.48 -3.36
N LEU A 159 -5.24 -0.31 -3.19
CA LEU A 159 -3.98 0.02 -3.86
C LEU A 159 -2.75 -0.54 -3.12
N GLY A 160 -2.96 -1.16 -1.96
CA GLY A 160 -1.87 -1.60 -1.09
C GLY A 160 -1.02 -0.40 -0.64
N LEU A 161 -1.67 0.72 -0.34
CA LEU A 161 -1.04 1.93 0.12
C LEU A 161 -0.22 1.61 1.37
N TRP A 162 1.11 1.78 1.27
CA TRP A 162 2.08 1.59 2.34
C TRP A 162 2.27 0.13 2.78
N SER A 163 1.70 -0.81 2.04
CA SER A 163 2.17 -2.21 1.97
C SER A 163 3.38 -2.38 1.05
N GLY A 164 3.78 -1.26 0.42
CA GLY A 164 4.72 -1.05 -0.68
C GLY A 164 5.15 -2.23 -1.54
N VAL A 165 4.10 -2.92 -1.95
CA VAL A 165 3.84 -3.25 -3.34
C VAL A 165 4.29 -2.13 -4.30
N LEU A 166 3.90 -0.86 -4.09
CA LEU A 166 4.16 0.22 -5.05
C LEU A 166 5.66 0.53 -5.31
N PRO A 167 6.54 0.72 -4.30
CA PRO A 167 7.98 0.83 -4.53
C PRO A 167 8.59 -0.45 -5.11
N THR A 168 8.10 -1.62 -4.72
CA THR A 168 8.59 -2.90 -5.26
C THR A 168 8.30 -3.01 -6.76
N ILE A 169 7.07 -2.75 -7.17
CA ILE A 169 6.68 -2.64 -8.59
C ILE A 169 7.56 -1.57 -9.28
N GLY A 170 7.78 -0.42 -8.63
CA GLY A 170 8.68 0.62 -9.12
C GLY A 170 10.11 0.14 -9.38
N ALA A 171 10.68 -0.70 -8.52
CA ALA A 171 12.04 -1.22 -8.66
C ALA A 171 12.26 -2.03 -9.95
N HIS A 172 11.20 -2.60 -10.53
CA HIS A 172 11.21 -3.31 -11.81
C HIS A 172 11.05 -2.39 -13.04
N LEU A 173 10.77 -1.09 -12.88
CA LEU A 173 10.60 -0.15 -14.00
C LEU A 173 11.90 0.52 -14.42
N TYR A 174 12.06 0.90 -15.70
CA TYR A 174 13.17 1.76 -16.09
C TYR A 174 13.11 3.12 -15.40
N ASN A 175 14.27 3.65 -14.99
CA ASN A 175 14.37 4.96 -14.33
C ASN A 175 14.31 6.07 -15.39
N ASN A 176 13.16 6.20 -16.04
CA ASN A 176 12.87 7.20 -17.05
C ASN A 176 11.55 7.88 -16.68
N LYS A 177 11.51 9.22 -16.68
CA LYS A 177 10.32 10.04 -16.42
C LYS A 177 9.12 9.53 -17.21
N THR A 178 9.28 9.31 -18.51
CA THR A 178 8.19 8.88 -19.40
C THR A 178 7.65 7.50 -19.01
N THR A 179 8.53 6.56 -18.65
CA THR A 179 8.13 5.22 -18.22
C THR A 179 7.39 5.25 -16.89
N ILE A 180 7.88 6.03 -15.90
CA ILE A 180 7.24 6.15 -14.59
C ILE A 180 5.86 6.82 -14.70
N VAL A 181 5.74 7.88 -15.52
CA VAL A 181 4.44 8.53 -15.76
C VAL A 181 3.48 7.57 -16.45
N ARG A 182 3.90 6.88 -17.52
CA ARG A 182 3.07 5.86 -18.20
C ARG A 182 2.63 4.76 -17.25
N ALA A 183 3.53 4.27 -16.41
CA ALA A 183 3.26 3.25 -15.40
C ALA A 183 2.19 3.72 -14.39
N ASN A 184 2.26 4.96 -13.92
CA ASN A 184 1.22 5.53 -13.05
C ASN A 184 -0.13 5.66 -13.77
N VAL A 185 -0.15 6.16 -15.01
CA VAL A 185 -1.38 6.25 -15.82
C VAL A 185 -2.02 4.88 -15.99
N ILE A 186 -1.24 3.84 -16.31
CA ILE A 186 -1.74 2.46 -16.43
C ILE A 186 -2.30 1.99 -15.09
N LEU A 187 -1.59 2.17 -13.98
CA LEU A 187 -2.06 1.78 -12.66
C LEU A 187 -3.42 2.42 -12.34
N PHE A 188 -3.55 3.74 -12.53
CA PHE A 188 -4.79 4.46 -12.23
C PHE A 188 -5.92 4.16 -13.20
N LEU A 189 -5.63 3.91 -14.47
CA LEU A 189 -6.63 3.49 -15.45
C LEU A 189 -7.19 2.11 -15.08
N VAL A 190 -6.32 1.14 -14.78
CA VAL A 190 -6.76 -0.20 -14.39
C VAL A 190 -7.49 -0.13 -13.05
N TYR A 191 -6.96 0.62 -12.06
CA TYR A 191 -7.59 0.78 -10.74
C TYR A 191 -8.92 1.54 -10.79
N GLY A 192 -9.05 2.56 -11.64
CA GLY A 192 -10.31 3.31 -11.77
C GLY A 192 -11.39 2.51 -12.50
N LEU A 193 -11.02 1.68 -13.48
CA LEU A 193 -11.98 0.95 -14.29
C LEU A 193 -12.40 -0.39 -13.67
N VAL A 194 -11.46 -1.19 -13.18
CA VAL A 194 -11.73 -2.59 -12.78
C VAL A 194 -12.75 -2.68 -11.63
N PRO A 195 -12.59 -1.98 -10.49
CA PRO A 195 -13.57 -2.01 -9.40
C PRO A 195 -14.95 -1.52 -9.84
N VAL A 196 -15.04 -0.54 -10.74
CA VAL A 196 -16.31 -0.02 -11.26
C VAL A 196 -17.01 -1.06 -12.14
N VAL A 197 -16.26 -1.75 -13.00
CA VAL A 197 -16.79 -2.84 -13.83
C VAL A 197 -17.31 -3.98 -12.94
N PHE A 198 -16.55 -4.38 -11.92
CA PHE A 198 -17.01 -5.33 -10.92
C PHE A 198 -18.22 -4.81 -10.14
N GLY A 199 -18.24 -3.53 -9.81
CA GLY A 199 -19.36 -2.83 -9.19
C GLY A 199 -20.65 -3.01 -9.99
N ILE A 200 -20.63 -2.64 -11.27
CA ILE A 200 -21.78 -2.78 -12.18
C ILE A 200 -22.21 -4.25 -12.31
N ALA A 201 -21.26 -5.17 -12.42
CA ALA A 201 -21.55 -6.60 -12.52
C ALA A 201 -22.19 -7.19 -11.25
N PHE A 202 -21.82 -6.68 -10.07
CA PHE A 202 -22.23 -7.24 -8.78
C PHE A 202 -23.42 -6.55 -8.11
N ILE A 203 -23.72 -5.30 -8.45
CA ILE A 203 -24.87 -4.56 -7.92
C ILE A 203 -26.17 -5.37 -7.97
N PRO A 204 -26.55 -6.06 -9.07
CA PRO A 204 -27.78 -6.87 -9.10
C PRO A 204 -27.83 -8.01 -8.07
N PHE A 205 -26.66 -8.51 -7.67
CA PHE A 205 -26.52 -9.59 -6.71
C PHE A 205 -26.50 -9.10 -5.26
N ILE A 206 -26.38 -7.80 -5.03
CA ILE A 206 -26.52 -7.18 -3.71
C ILE A 206 -27.97 -6.71 -3.59
N SER A 207 -28.86 -7.55 -3.05
CA SER A 207 -30.26 -7.15 -2.81
C SER A 207 -30.35 -6.53 -1.44
N THR A 208 -30.95 -5.36 -1.37
CA THR A 208 -31.45 -4.79 -0.11
C THR A 208 -32.80 -5.40 0.29
N ASN A 209 -33.61 -5.90 -0.66
CA ASN A 209 -35.01 -6.33 -0.46
C ASN A 209 -35.28 -7.82 -0.74
N SER A 210 -34.36 -8.74 -0.45
CA SER A 210 -34.62 -10.16 -0.79
C SER A 210 -35.37 -10.85 0.32
N ASN A 211 -36.70 -10.86 0.24
CA ASN A 211 -37.62 -11.65 1.09
C ASN A 211 -37.53 -13.17 0.87
N TYR A 212 -36.41 -13.65 0.32
CA TYR A 212 -36.21 -15.04 -0.08
C TYR A 212 -34.89 -15.56 0.51
N GLY A 213 -34.97 -16.06 1.75
CA GLY A 213 -33.94 -16.89 2.35
C GLY A 213 -33.81 -16.68 3.86
N MET A 214 -33.34 -17.69 4.60
CA MET A 214 -33.05 -17.66 6.05
C MET A 214 -32.01 -16.59 6.49
N PHE A 215 -31.67 -15.63 5.63
CA PHE A 215 -30.73 -14.53 5.88
C PHE A 215 -31.35 -13.17 5.51
N GLU A 216 -32.66 -13.01 5.72
CA GLU A 216 -33.45 -11.80 5.42
C GLU A 216 -33.10 -10.56 6.29
N TYR A 217 -32.18 -10.67 7.25
CA TYR A 217 -31.82 -9.58 8.19
C TYR A 217 -30.65 -8.68 7.75
N GLY A 218 -30.47 -8.50 6.45
CA GLY A 218 -29.22 -8.06 5.85
C GLY A 218 -28.97 -6.57 5.64
N GLU A 219 -29.75 -5.62 6.17
CA GLU A 219 -29.35 -4.20 6.19
C GLU A 219 -27.98 -3.98 6.88
N LYS A 220 -27.46 -5.02 7.54
CA LYS A 220 -26.19 -5.06 8.28
C LYS A 220 -25.10 -5.92 7.61
N LEU A 221 -25.24 -6.32 6.35
CA LEU A 221 -24.14 -6.98 5.62
C LEU A 221 -22.98 -5.99 5.41
N LYS A 222 -21.89 -6.19 6.14
CA LYS A 222 -20.70 -5.32 6.09
C LYS A 222 -19.85 -5.61 4.86
N PRO A 223 -19.12 -4.61 4.34
CA PRO A 223 -18.21 -4.82 3.22
C PRO A 223 -17.16 -5.86 3.60
N GLY A 224 -16.77 -6.71 2.64
CA GLY A 224 -15.76 -7.75 2.83
C GLY A 224 -16.27 -9.17 2.53
N LEU A 225 -15.67 -10.15 3.19
CA LEU A 225 -15.90 -11.57 2.89
C LEU A 225 -17.36 -12.00 3.13
N GLY A 226 -18.03 -11.45 4.14
CA GLY A 226 -19.44 -11.75 4.43
C GLY A 226 -20.36 -11.33 3.27
N LEU A 227 -20.18 -10.14 2.71
CA LEU A 227 -20.93 -9.68 1.55
C LEU A 227 -20.73 -10.59 0.34
N LEU A 228 -19.48 -10.96 0.06
CA LEU A 228 -19.15 -11.84 -1.04
C LEU A 228 -19.78 -13.23 -0.85
N LEU A 229 -19.53 -13.86 0.29
CA LEU A 229 -19.91 -15.26 0.56
C LEU A 229 -21.40 -15.43 0.82
N LEU A 230 -21.99 -14.60 1.68
CA LEU A 230 -23.37 -14.74 2.11
C LEU A 230 -24.32 -13.98 1.20
N GLY A 231 -23.95 -12.77 0.78
CA GLY A 231 -24.78 -11.93 -0.08
C GLY A 231 -24.75 -12.39 -1.53
N MET A 232 -23.61 -12.17 -2.20
CA MET A 232 -23.51 -12.36 -3.64
C MET A 232 -23.56 -13.83 -4.05
N PHE A 233 -22.74 -14.68 -3.42
CA PHE A 233 -22.72 -16.10 -3.75
C PHE A 233 -23.98 -16.84 -3.29
N GLY A 234 -24.61 -16.40 -2.19
CA GLY A 234 -25.87 -16.95 -1.72
C GLY A 234 -26.95 -16.95 -2.81
N LYS A 235 -27.09 -15.83 -3.53
CA LYS A 235 -28.04 -15.71 -4.65
C LYS A 235 -27.64 -16.49 -5.90
N ILE A 236 -26.35 -16.49 -6.24
CA ILE A 236 -25.85 -17.14 -7.47
C ILE A 236 -25.80 -18.67 -7.32
N ARG A 237 -25.97 -19.19 -6.09
CA ARG A 237 -25.93 -20.62 -5.78
C ARG A 237 -26.88 -21.49 -6.62
N HIS A 238 -27.98 -20.93 -7.11
CA HIS A 238 -28.94 -21.63 -7.96
C HIS A 238 -28.43 -21.91 -9.38
N VAL A 239 -27.33 -21.28 -9.80
CA VAL A 239 -26.68 -21.49 -11.11
C VAL A 239 -25.23 -21.98 -10.90
N PRO A 240 -25.02 -23.30 -10.73
CA PRO A 240 -23.72 -23.86 -10.30
C PRO A 240 -22.53 -23.48 -11.18
N GLY A 241 -22.72 -23.40 -12.50
CA GLY A 241 -21.65 -23.04 -13.43
C GLY A 241 -21.14 -21.61 -13.23
N ILE A 242 -22.06 -20.65 -13.07
CA ILE A 242 -21.70 -19.24 -12.83
C ILE A 242 -21.08 -19.10 -11.44
N ALA A 243 -21.65 -19.76 -10.43
CA ALA A 243 -21.10 -19.78 -9.08
C ALA A 243 -19.65 -20.29 -9.09
N MET A 244 -19.39 -21.45 -9.73
CA MET A 244 -18.04 -22.02 -9.83
C MET A 244 -17.06 -21.07 -10.53
N CYS A 245 -17.43 -20.49 -11.67
CA CYS A 245 -16.59 -19.53 -12.38
C CYS A 245 -16.27 -18.30 -11.52
N LEU A 246 -17.25 -17.80 -10.77
CA LEU A 246 -17.08 -16.64 -9.92
C LEU A 246 -16.19 -16.95 -8.70
N TYR A 247 -16.41 -18.09 -8.04
CA TYR A 247 -15.55 -18.58 -6.97
C TYR A 247 -14.11 -18.76 -7.44
N LEU A 248 -13.92 -19.41 -8.59
CA LEU A 248 -12.60 -19.62 -9.17
C LEU A 248 -11.94 -18.28 -9.53
N GLY A 249 -12.68 -17.35 -10.12
CA GLY A 249 -12.17 -16.01 -10.46
C GLY A 249 -11.72 -15.23 -9.23
N VAL A 250 -12.54 -15.19 -8.17
CA VAL A 250 -12.19 -14.52 -6.91
C VAL A 250 -11.00 -15.22 -6.24
N TYR A 251 -10.98 -16.55 -6.21
CA TYR A 251 -9.87 -17.32 -5.67
C TYR A 251 -8.56 -17.04 -6.40
N LEU A 252 -8.56 -17.07 -7.73
CA LEU A 252 -7.37 -16.78 -8.55
C LEU A 252 -6.90 -15.35 -8.36
N LEU A 253 -7.80 -14.37 -8.33
CA LEU A 253 -7.44 -12.97 -8.10
C LEU A 253 -6.85 -12.77 -6.69
N GLY A 254 -7.44 -13.39 -5.67
CA GLY A 254 -6.93 -13.38 -4.30
C GLY A 254 -5.56 -14.05 -4.19
N MET A 255 -5.37 -15.20 -4.83
CA MET A 255 -4.07 -15.90 -4.88
C MET A 255 -2.99 -15.04 -5.53
N LEU A 256 -3.28 -14.40 -6.67
CA LEU A 256 -2.32 -13.55 -7.38
C LEU A 256 -1.96 -12.30 -6.57
N HIS A 257 -2.94 -11.70 -5.90
CA HIS A 257 -2.71 -10.59 -4.98
C HIS A 257 -1.81 -11.02 -3.80
N MET A 258 -2.05 -12.19 -3.21
CA MET A 258 -1.22 -12.72 -2.12
C MET A 258 0.20 -13.07 -2.58
N VAL A 259 0.38 -13.62 -3.79
CA VAL A 259 1.70 -13.87 -4.38
C VAL A 259 2.48 -12.56 -4.54
N LEU A 260 1.82 -11.47 -4.95
CA LEU A 260 2.45 -10.15 -5.05
C LEU A 260 2.93 -9.66 -3.68
N HIS A 261 2.08 -9.69 -2.65
CA HIS A 261 2.48 -9.32 -1.29
C HIS A 261 3.59 -10.21 -0.73
N LEU A 262 3.52 -11.52 -0.96
CA LEU A 262 4.57 -12.44 -0.55
C LEU A 262 5.90 -12.10 -1.23
N THR A 263 5.87 -11.69 -2.50
CA THR A 263 7.07 -11.24 -3.23
C THR A 263 7.66 -9.99 -2.59
N VAL A 264 6.83 -9.01 -2.20
CA VAL A 264 7.27 -7.81 -1.48
C VAL A 264 7.96 -8.18 -0.17
N ILE A 265 7.30 -9.00 0.66
CA ILE A 265 7.84 -9.45 1.96
C ILE A 265 9.15 -10.22 1.75
N TRP A 266 9.19 -11.07 0.73
CA TRP A 266 10.35 -11.89 0.40
C TRP A 266 11.55 -11.04 0.00
N GLU A 267 11.39 -10.10 -0.94
CA GLU A 267 12.47 -9.21 -1.35
C GLU A 267 12.92 -8.34 -0.17
N ALA A 268 11.97 -7.83 0.60
CA ALA A 268 12.21 -7.04 1.81
C ALA A 268 13.07 -7.83 2.81
N LEU A 269 12.71 -9.08 3.08
CA LEU A 269 13.43 -9.94 4.00
C LEU A 269 14.82 -10.30 3.47
N LEU A 270 14.96 -10.65 2.20
CA LEU A 270 16.26 -10.96 1.59
C LEU A 270 17.26 -9.82 1.72
N CYS A 271 16.82 -8.57 1.57
CA CYS A 271 17.65 -7.39 1.78
C CYS A 271 18.02 -7.14 3.26
N SER A 272 17.26 -7.72 4.19
CA SER A 272 17.49 -7.58 5.63
C SER A 272 18.35 -8.69 6.24
N LEU A 273 18.46 -9.85 5.57
CA LEU A 273 19.15 -11.01 6.11
C LEU A 273 20.68 -10.83 6.09
N PRO A 274 21.38 -11.15 7.20
CA PRO A 274 22.83 -11.19 7.22
C PRO A 274 23.40 -12.11 6.14
N THR A 275 24.54 -11.72 5.57
CA THR A 275 25.26 -12.51 4.54
C THR A 275 25.59 -13.92 5.02
N CYS A 276 25.87 -14.11 6.31
CA CYS A 276 26.09 -15.43 6.91
C CYS A 276 24.88 -16.36 6.75
N ILE A 277 23.66 -15.86 6.96
CA ILE A 277 22.42 -16.64 6.79
C ILE A 277 22.19 -16.96 5.30
N LEU A 278 22.42 -15.97 4.43
CA LEU A 278 22.30 -16.18 2.98
C LEU A 278 23.31 -17.21 2.46
N GLN A 279 24.54 -17.21 3.00
CA GLN A 279 25.57 -18.21 2.69
C GLN A 279 25.19 -19.59 3.23
N PHE A 280 24.63 -19.67 4.44
CA PHE A 280 24.18 -20.93 5.05
C PHE A 280 23.12 -21.64 4.19
N PHE A 281 22.10 -20.91 3.72
CA PHE A 281 21.00 -21.54 2.99
C PHE A 281 21.38 -21.97 1.56
N ARG A 282 22.51 -21.51 1.00
CA ARG A 282 23.11 -21.80 -0.34
C ARG A 282 22.20 -21.63 -1.56
N ARG A 283 20.88 -21.83 -1.43
CA ARG A 283 19.82 -21.73 -2.44
C ARG A 283 18.67 -20.89 -1.89
N ARG A 284 18.29 -19.85 -2.64
CA ARG A 284 17.17 -18.95 -2.30
C ARG A 284 15.84 -19.70 -2.17
N SER A 285 15.61 -20.71 -3.01
CA SER A 285 14.39 -21.52 -3.01
C SER A 285 14.15 -22.25 -1.68
N THR A 286 15.20 -22.74 -1.02
CA THR A 286 15.08 -23.39 0.29
C THR A 286 14.59 -22.42 1.35
N LEU A 287 15.10 -21.19 1.34
CA LEU A 287 14.71 -20.16 2.30
C LEU A 287 13.24 -19.72 2.05
N VAL A 288 12.80 -19.59 0.78
CA VAL A 288 11.38 -19.36 0.44
C VAL A 288 10.50 -20.48 1.00
N ALA A 289 10.90 -21.74 0.78
CA ALA A 289 10.13 -22.90 1.21
C ALA A 289 10.00 -22.94 2.75
N ILE A 290 11.09 -22.66 3.48
CA ILE A 290 11.08 -22.61 4.95
C ILE A 290 10.15 -21.51 5.45
N LEU A 291 10.24 -20.30 4.90
CA LEU A 291 9.35 -19.22 5.32
C LEU A 291 7.90 -19.50 4.97
N SER A 292 7.64 -20.06 3.78
CA SER A 292 6.28 -20.46 3.38
C SER A 292 5.73 -21.52 4.32
N PHE A 293 6.57 -22.46 4.77
CA PHE A 293 6.21 -23.47 5.76
C PHE A 293 5.96 -22.87 7.15
N LEU A 294 6.79 -21.91 7.59
CA LEU A 294 6.56 -21.17 8.84
C LEU A 294 5.26 -20.37 8.78
N SER A 295 5.01 -19.66 7.68
CA SER A 295 3.74 -18.96 7.44
C SER A 295 2.56 -19.92 7.44
N PHE A 296 2.69 -21.10 6.85
CA PHE A 296 1.67 -22.15 6.91
C PHE A 296 1.36 -22.56 8.35
N ILE A 297 2.39 -22.82 9.17
CA ILE A 297 2.21 -23.16 10.60
C ILE A 297 1.51 -22.04 11.36
N LEU A 298 1.91 -20.78 11.13
CA LEU A 298 1.29 -19.60 11.74
C LEU A 298 -0.17 -19.41 11.28
N CYS A 299 -0.54 -19.93 10.11
CA CYS A 299 -1.89 -19.88 9.57
C CYS A 299 -2.82 -21.00 10.08
N ILE A 300 -2.28 -22.07 10.68
CA ILE A 300 -3.08 -23.21 11.19
C ILE A 300 -4.20 -22.75 12.14
N PRO A 301 -3.96 -21.85 13.12
CA PRO A 301 -5.02 -21.39 14.03
C PRO A 301 -6.22 -20.76 13.32
N TYR A 302 -6.01 -20.12 12.16
CA TYR A 302 -7.08 -19.52 11.36
C TYR A 302 -7.91 -20.55 10.60
N SER A 303 -7.42 -21.78 10.46
CA SER A 303 -8.13 -22.88 9.79
C SER A 303 -9.07 -23.65 10.73
N PHE A 304 -8.98 -23.43 12.05
CA PHE A 304 -9.89 -24.03 13.02
C PHE A 304 -11.28 -23.39 12.96
N GLN A 305 -12.29 -24.05 13.55
CA GLN A 305 -13.66 -23.55 13.60
C GLN A 305 -13.76 -22.15 14.25
N SER A 306 -12.89 -21.86 15.22
CA SER A 306 -12.77 -20.53 15.85
C SER A 306 -11.86 -19.55 15.10
N GLY A 307 -11.23 -19.98 14.01
CA GLY A 307 -10.22 -19.23 13.28
C GLY A 307 -10.75 -17.92 12.68
N VAL A 308 -12.03 -17.87 12.32
CA VAL A 308 -12.69 -16.64 11.84
C VAL A 308 -12.70 -15.56 12.94
N TYR A 309 -12.92 -15.92 14.20
CA TYR A 309 -12.88 -14.95 15.30
C TYR A 309 -11.47 -14.43 15.55
N LEU A 310 -10.46 -15.31 15.46
CA LEU A 310 -9.06 -14.89 15.56
C LEU A 310 -8.69 -13.96 14.39
N TYR A 311 -9.10 -14.30 13.17
CA TYR A 311 -8.93 -13.45 11.99
C TYR A 311 -9.55 -12.07 12.21
N MET A 312 -10.81 -12.02 12.63
CA MET A 312 -11.51 -10.76 12.88
C MET A 312 -10.87 -9.94 14.01
N LEU A 313 -10.41 -10.58 15.08
CA LEU A 313 -9.70 -9.93 16.17
C LEU A 313 -8.42 -9.26 15.64
N VAL A 314 -7.56 -10.03 14.99
CA VAL A 314 -6.28 -9.55 14.46
C VAL A 314 -6.50 -8.44 13.45
N ASN A 315 -7.43 -8.63 12.51
CA ASN A 315 -7.83 -7.63 11.50
C ASN A 315 -8.27 -6.32 12.17
N SER A 316 -9.29 -6.36 13.04
CA SER A 316 -9.86 -5.16 13.67
C SER A 316 -8.83 -4.35 14.49
N TYR A 317 -7.88 -5.02 15.15
CA TYR A 317 -6.85 -4.34 15.92
C TYR A 317 -5.68 -3.83 15.07
N LEU A 318 -5.33 -4.49 13.97
CA LEU A 318 -4.33 -4.00 13.03
C LEU A 318 -4.82 -2.75 12.28
N ASP A 319 -6.09 -2.73 11.82
CA ASP A 319 -6.73 -1.55 11.21
C ASP A 319 -6.61 -0.31 12.10
N ARG A 320 -6.75 -0.49 13.41
CA ARG A 320 -6.67 0.60 14.39
C ARG A 320 -5.33 1.32 14.38
N LEU A 321 -4.23 0.65 14.01
CA LEU A 321 -2.88 1.21 14.11
C LEU A 321 -2.26 1.59 12.76
N ILE A 322 -3.00 1.43 11.66
CA ILE A 322 -2.47 1.74 10.31
C ILE A 322 -2.01 3.20 10.18
N PHE A 323 -2.68 4.14 10.85
CA PHE A 323 -2.30 5.55 10.85
C PHE A 323 -0.88 5.77 11.42
N THR A 324 -0.46 4.95 12.40
CA THR A 324 0.89 5.05 12.98
C THR A 324 1.93 4.66 11.94
N VAL A 325 1.71 3.57 11.21
CA VAL A 325 2.58 3.13 10.10
C VAL A 325 2.66 4.22 9.03
N ILE A 326 1.53 4.85 8.71
CA ILE A 326 1.45 5.95 7.74
C ILE A 326 2.33 7.13 8.18
N ILE A 327 2.12 7.68 9.36
CA ILE A 327 2.87 8.85 9.87
C ILE A 327 4.38 8.57 9.85
N VAL A 328 4.77 7.38 10.30
CA VAL A 328 6.18 6.97 10.38
C VAL A 328 6.80 6.83 8.99
N SER A 329 6.05 6.35 8.01
CA SER A 329 6.51 6.20 6.62
C SER A 329 6.63 7.53 5.85
N ILE A 330 5.91 8.58 6.25
CA ILE A 330 5.93 9.88 5.55
C ILE A 330 7.33 10.48 5.61
N VAL A 331 7.93 10.53 6.80
CA VAL A 331 9.23 11.18 7.04
C VAL A 331 10.33 10.64 6.11
N PRO A 332 10.64 9.33 6.09
CA PRO A 332 11.69 8.82 5.20
C PRO A 332 11.31 8.99 3.73
N THR A 333 10.04 8.88 3.35
CA THR A 333 9.60 9.04 1.96
C THR A 333 9.79 10.47 1.45
N VAL A 334 9.45 11.49 2.26
CA VAL A 334 9.70 12.90 1.96
C VAL A 334 11.20 13.17 1.85
N ILE A 335 11.99 12.69 2.82
CA ILE A 335 13.46 12.85 2.81
C ILE A 335 14.05 12.22 1.54
N GLY A 336 13.64 11.00 1.22
CA GLY A 336 14.08 10.29 0.02
C GLY A 336 13.70 10.99 -1.27
N TYR A 337 12.54 11.62 -1.31
CA TYR A 337 12.10 12.38 -2.47
C TYR A 337 12.87 13.70 -2.62
N ILE A 338 13.08 14.45 -1.53
CA ILE A 338 13.82 15.73 -1.53
C ILE A 338 15.29 15.51 -1.92
N LYS A 339 15.92 14.44 -1.43
CA LYS A 339 17.33 14.11 -1.72
C LYS A 339 17.60 13.73 -3.18
N GLN A 340 16.58 13.57 -4.02
CA GLN A 340 16.77 13.31 -5.46
C GLN A 340 17.25 14.58 -6.17
N ASN A 341 18.55 14.63 -6.50
CA ASN A 341 19.15 15.76 -7.22
C ASN A 341 19.18 15.58 -8.75
N LEU A 342 18.90 14.38 -9.27
CA LEU A 342 19.35 13.99 -10.61
C LEU A 342 18.36 14.17 -11.76
N MET A 343 17.08 14.49 -11.52
CA MET A 343 16.05 14.26 -12.56
C MET A 343 15.08 15.41 -12.86
N TYR A 344 15.05 16.50 -12.07
CA TYR A 344 13.95 17.48 -12.17
C TYR A 344 14.33 18.92 -11.84
N LEU A 345 13.62 19.86 -12.47
CA LEU A 345 13.56 21.25 -12.06
C LEU A 345 13.17 21.35 -10.58
N LEU A 346 13.84 22.24 -9.84
CA LEU A 346 13.66 22.41 -8.40
C LEU A 346 12.19 22.68 -8.03
N LEU A 347 11.45 23.37 -8.91
CA LEU A 347 10.02 23.65 -8.74
C LEU A 347 9.13 22.40 -8.82
N GLU A 348 9.34 21.51 -9.79
CA GLU A 348 8.55 20.27 -9.91
C GLU A 348 8.77 19.38 -8.69
N ARG A 349 10.01 19.32 -8.18
CA ARG A 349 10.35 18.62 -6.95
C ARG A 349 9.66 19.23 -5.73
N ALA A 350 9.71 20.55 -5.58
CA ALA A 350 9.06 21.24 -4.46
C ALA A 350 7.54 21.03 -4.49
N LEU A 351 6.90 21.20 -5.65
CA LEU A 351 5.46 21.04 -5.81
C LEU A 351 5.00 19.61 -5.53
N MET A 352 5.70 18.60 -6.06
CA MET A 352 5.35 17.19 -5.81
C MET A 352 5.63 16.78 -4.37
N SER A 353 6.70 17.28 -3.75
CA SER A 353 6.98 17.03 -2.32
C SER A 353 5.90 17.66 -1.43
N LEU A 354 5.47 18.88 -1.77
CA LEU A 354 4.39 19.57 -1.06
C LEU A 354 3.07 18.82 -1.24
N TRP A 355 2.74 18.41 -2.46
CA TRP A 355 1.51 17.67 -2.74
C TRP A 355 1.49 16.31 -2.05
N TYR A 356 2.59 15.55 -2.10
CA TYR A 356 2.74 14.29 -1.38
C TYR A 356 2.65 14.47 0.15
N GLY A 357 3.38 15.45 0.69
CA GLY A 357 3.39 15.75 2.12
C GLY A 357 2.02 16.16 2.64
N ALA A 358 1.35 17.10 1.94
CA ALA A 358 -0.01 17.53 2.26
C ALA A 358 -1.01 16.37 2.16
N SER A 359 -0.94 15.57 1.10
CA SER A 359 -1.83 14.42 0.92
C SER A 359 -1.69 13.40 2.03
N SER A 360 -0.44 13.07 2.40
CA SER A 360 -0.18 12.10 3.45
C SER A 360 -0.58 12.62 4.83
N LEU A 361 -0.40 13.91 5.11
CA LEU A 361 -0.84 14.56 6.34
C LEU A 361 -2.37 14.56 6.45
N VAL A 362 -3.09 14.90 5.37
CA VAL A 362 -4.56 14.88 5.34
C VAL A 362 -5.08 13.45 5.56
N ILE A 363 -4.50 12.46 4.87
CA ILE A 363 -4.85 11.05 5.08
C ILE A 363 -4.62 10.63 6.54
N ALA A 364 -3.47 10.99 7.13
CA ALA A 364 -3.19 10.68 8.52
C ALA A 364 -4.21 11.34 9.47
N ALA A 365 -4.56 12.60 9.24
CA ALA A 365 -5.57 13.31 10.03
C ALA A 365 -6.97 12.68 9.90
N MET A 366 -7.37 12.31 8.68
CA MET A 366 -8.63 11.60 8.42
C MET A 366 -8.67 10.25 9.15
N LEU A 367 -7.56 9.50 9.15
CA LEU A 367 -7.49 8.21 9.85
C LEU A 367 -7.46 8.35 11.37
N ILE A 368 -6.80 9.38 11.91
CA ILE A 368 -6.85 9.69 13.35
C ILE A 368 -8.28 10.05 13.74
N TYR A 369 -8.97 10.87 12.94
CA TYR A 369 -10.37 11.18 13.15
C TYR A 369 -11.25 9.92 13.07
N TYR A 370 -11.03 9.09 12.05
CA TYR A 370 -11.74 7.82 11.90
C TYR A 370 -11.54 6.92 13.13
N PHE A 371 -10.30 6.79 13.58
CA PHE A 371 -9.97 6.04 14.78
C PHE A 371 -10.67 6.61 16.01
N ALA A 372 -10.55 7.92 16.26
CA ALA A 372 -11.10 8.56 17.46
C ALA A 372 -12.64 8.50 17.53
N VAL A 373 -13.32 8.63 16.40
CA VAL A 373 -14.79 8.73 16.35
C VAL A 373 -15.47 7.38 16.12
N TYR A 374 -14.96 6.56 15.20
CA TYR A 374 -15.66 5.34 14.76
C TYR A 374 -15.07 4.05 15.31
N VAL A 375 -13.82 4.06 15.78
CA VAL A 375 -13.13 2.80 16.13
C VAL A 375 -12.79 2.70 17.60
N TYR A 376 -12.23 3.75 18.20
CA TYR A 376 -11.83 3.79 19.60
C TYR A 376 -13.02 3.62 20.57
N PRO A 377 -14.18 4.27 20.36
CA PRO A 377 -15.31 4.15 21.29
C PRO A 377 -15.96 2.76 21.31
N PHE A 378 -15.74 1.96 20.26
CA PHE A 378 -16.39 0.68 20.09
C PHE A 378 -15.38 -0.46 20.28
N PRO A 379 -15.55 -1.36 21.27
CA PRO A 379 -14.68 -2.51 21.41
C PRO A 379 -14.79 -3.41 20.16
N ALA A 380 -13.64 -3.91 19.70
CA ALA A 380 -13.57 -4.78 18.52
C ALA A 380 -14.29 -6.12 18.73
N THR A 381 -14.38 -6.57 19.99
CA THR A 381 -15.06 -7.82 20.35
C THR A 381 -16.46 -7.51 20.84
N ILE A 382 -17.46 -8.10 20.18
CA ILE A 382 -18.79 -8.12 20.76
C ILE A 382 -18.75 -9.00 22.00
N ARG A 383 -19.23 -8.40 23.09
CA ARG A 383 -19.59 -9.09 24.32
C ARG A 383 -20.68 -10.08 23.95
N ASP A 384 -20.32 -11.35 23.76
CA ASP A 384 -21.32 -12.40 23.77
C ASP A 384 -21.86 -12.44 25.20
N PRO A 385 -23.11 -12.00 25.45
CA PRO A 385 -23.65 -11.92 26.80
C PRO A 385 -23.74 -13.31 27.46
N LYS A 386 -23.63 -14.40 26.69
CA LYS A 386 -23.67 -15.78 27.19
C LYS A 386 -22.28 -16.38 27.46
N ALA A 387 -21.20 -15.74 27.02
CA ALA A 387 -19.84 -16.22 27.27
C ALA A 387 -19.36 -15.76 28.66
N GLU A 388 -19.95 -16.32 29.72
CA GLU A 388 -19.67 -15.95 31.13
C GLU A 388 -18.24 -16.30 31.61
N GLY A 389 -17.41 -16.95 30.81
CA GLY A 389 -16.12 -17.51 31.26
C GLY A 389 -14.84 -16.74 30.90
N ALA A 390 -14.87 -15.86 29.91
CA ALA A 390 -13.67 -15.10 29.49
C ALA A 390 -13.90 -13.62 29.75
N SER A 391 -13.04 -12.99 30.56
CA SER A 391 -13.12 -11.55 30.78
C SER A 391 -12.98 -10.86 29.42
N SER A 392 -13.84 -9.86 29.16
CA SER A 392 -13.75 -9.04 27.95
C SER A 392 -12.36 -8.42 27.77
N ASP A 393 -11.66 -8.26 28.88
CA ASP A 393 -10.41 -7.56 29.00
C ASP A 393 -9.26 -8.40 28.42
N ASP A 394 -9.26 -9.72 28.65
CA ASP A 394 -8.22 -10.62 28.11
C ASP A 394 -8.16 -10.59 26.57
N ARG A 395 -9.34 -10.59 25.92
CA ARG A 395 -9.42 -10.54 24.46
C ARG A 395 -8.93 -9.20 23.90
N GLN A 396 -9.24 -8.11 24.60
CA GLN A 396 -8.76 -6.78 24.21
C GLN A 396 -7.25 -6.63 24.42
N CYS A 397 -6.73 -7.15 25.53
CA CYS A 397 -5.29 -7.20 25.80
C CYS A 397 -4.56 -8.01 24.73
N LEU A 398 -5.09 -9.17 24.34
CA LEU A 398 -4.51 -9.96 23.25
C LEU A 398 -4.54 -9.20 21.91
N GLY A 399 -5.66 -8.57 21.56
CA GLY A 399 -5.78 -7.78 20.33
C GLY A 399 -4.79 -6.61 20.27
N TRP A 400 -4.68 -5.84 21.36
CA TRP A 400 -3.71 -4.75 21.47
C TRP A 400 -2.27 -5.27 21.49
N PHE A 401 -1.99 -6.39 22.15
CA PHE A 401 -0.66 -7.00 22.14
C PHE A 401 -0.26 -7.42 20.73
N VAL A 402 -1.17 -8.04 19.98
CA VAL A 402 -0.92 -8.42 18.58
C VAL A 402 -0.67 -7.19 17.71
N ALA A 403 -1.44 -6.12 17.86
CA ALA A 403 -1.31 -4.94 17.00
C ALA A 403 -0.14 -4.01 17.38
N VAL A 404 0.01 -3.68 18.66
CA VAL A 404 1.02 -2.74 19.16
C VAL A 404 2.37 -3.41 19.33
N GLY A 405 2.37 -4.66 19.82
CA GLY A 405 3.57 -5.36 20.25
C GLY A 405 4.66 -5.31 19.19
N PRO A 406 4.37 -5.62 17.92
CA PRO A 406 5.45 -5.67 16.97
C PRO A 406 5.77 -4.32 16.29
N ILE A 407 4.90 -3.31 16.39
CA ILE A 407 5.28 -1.91 16.08
C ILE A 407 6.34 -1.47 17.09
N ILE A 408 6.05 -1.62 18.40
CA ILE A 408 6.99 -1.26 19.48
C ILE A 408 8.27 -2.06 19.36
N PHE A 409 8.16 -3.38 19.22
CA PHE A 409 9.32 -4.26 19.08
C PHE A 409 10.13 -3.90 17.82
N GLY A 410 9.47 -3.61 16.71
CA GLY A 410 10.13 -3.18 15.48
C GLY A 410 10.86 -1.86 15.65
N PHE A 411 10.28 -0.88 16.35
CA PHE A 411 10.96 0.39 16.64
C PHE A 411 12.18 0.19 17.52
N ILE A 412 12.00 -0.55 18.61
CA ILE A 412 13.04 -0.78 19.60
C ILE A 412 14.20 -1.55 18.95
N LEU A 413 13.92 -2.68 18.28
CA LEU A 413 14.95 -3.46 17.59
C LEU A 413 15.60 -2.69 16.46
N GLY A 414 14.84 -1.92 15.67
CA GLY A 414 15.38 -1.11 14.57
C GLY A 414 16.34 -0.04 15.07
N ALA A 415 15.95 0.67 16.14
CA ALA A 415 16.79 1.66 16.80
C ALA A 415 18.05 1.04 17.40
N PHE A 416 17.90 -0.06 18.15
CA PHE A 416 19.05 -0.77 18.73
C PHE A 416 19.99 -1.26 17.63
N HIS A 417 19.47 -1.96 16.62
CA HIS A 417 20.28 -2.46 15.52
C HIS A 417 21.04 -1.33 14.82
N ALA A 418 20.38 -0.23 14.47
CA ALA A 418 21.00 0.91 13.80
C ALA A 418 22.14 1.53 14.64
N VAL A 419 21.94 1.69 15.96
CA VAL A 419 22.98 2.22 16.85
C VAL A 419 24.12 1.22 17.05
N TYR A 420 23.84 -0.07 17.15
CA TYR A 420 24.87 -1.11 17.38
C TYR A 420 25.75 -1.37 16.16
N THR A 421 25.24 -1.20 14.94
CA THR A 421 26.02 -1.41 13.71
C THR A 421 27.01 -0.29 13.42
N GLU A 422 26.79 0.90 13.97
CA GLU A 422 27.67 2.05 13.77
C GLU A 422 28.94 1.97 14.63
N LYS A 423 30.06 2.44 14.07
CA LYS A 423 31.35 2.54 14.80
C LYS A 423 31.42 3.87 15.55
N GLY A 424 32.10 3.93 16.69
CA GLY A 424 32.36 5.17 17.45
C GLY A 424 31.79 5.16 18.87
N SER A 425 31.72 6.35 19.49
CA SER A 425 31.07 6.56 20.79
C SER A 425 29.53 6.46 20.69
N PHE A 426 28.81 6.22 21.79
CA PHE A 426 27.35 6.08 21.75
C PHE A 426 26.66 7.31 21.12
N THR A 427 27.08 8.52 21.48
CA THR A 427 26.54 9.77 20.91
C THR A 427 26.83 9.89 19.41
N GLU A 428 28.04 9.55 18.96
CA GLU A 428 28.36 9.54 17.52
C GLU A 428 27.53 8.51 16.76
N ARG A 429 27.33 7.31 17.32
CA ARG A 429 26.50 6.26 16.72
C ARG A 429 25.05 6.72 16.58
N CYS A 430 24.49 7.33 17.62
CA CYS A 430 23.14 7.88 17.57
C CYS A 430 23.01 8.99 16.50
N ILE A 431 23.97 9.91 16.44
CA ILE A 431 23.97 10.99 15.44
C ILE A 431 24.13 10.42 14.02
N ARG A 432 25.02 9.44 13.81
CA ARG A 432 25.22 8.79 12.50
C ARG A 432 24.01 7.95 12.09
N ALA A 433 23.39 7.23 13.02
CA ALA A 433 22.16 6.48 12.75
C ALA A 433 20.99 7.40 12.34
N LEU A 434 20.99 8.66 12.79
CA LEU A 434 20.03 9.69 12.38
C LEU A 434 20.41 10.42 11.08
N LYS A 435 21.71 10.61 10.82
CA LYS A 435 22.20 11.26 9.60
C LYS A 435 22.35 10.26 8.46
N SER A 436 21.42 10.29 7.50
CA SER A 436 21.58 9.55 6.23
C SER A 436 22.61 10.20 5.31
N ASP A 437 23.88 10.09 5.68
CA ASP A 437 25.01 10.55 4.86
C ASP A 437 25.45 9.48 3.83
N SER A 438 24.90 8.27 3.88
CA SER A 438 25.28 7.14 3.02
C SER A 438 24.73 7.18 1.59
N LEU A 439 24.10 8.28 1.18
CA LEU A 439 23.55 8.44 -0.18
C LEU A 439 24.60 8.93 -1.20
N GLN A 440 25.89 8.84 -0.85
CA GLN A 440 26.99 9.02 -1.80
C GLN A 440 26.90 7.95 -2.89
N THR A 441 26.27 8.33 -4.01
CA THR A 441 26.65 7.95 -5.38
C THR A 441 27.08 6.50 -5.53
N ALA A 442 26.13 5.57 -5.39
CA ALA A 442 26.23 4.31 -6.10
C ALA A 442 26.13 4.62 -7.60
N ASP A 443 27.30 4.76 -8.23
CA ASP A 443 27.58 4.65 -9.65
C ASP A 443 26.71 5.50 -10.60
N SER A 444 27.02 6.78 -10.67
CA SER A 444 26.69 7.66 -11.81
C SER A 444 27.52 7.37 -13.07
N SER A 445 28.24 6.25 -13.15
CA SER A 445 29.17 5.93 -14.25
C SER A 445 28.57 5.08 -15.38
N GLU A 446 27.33 4.60 -15.28
CA GLU A 446 26.77 3.67 -16.27
C GLU A 446 25.33 4.01 -16.72
N TYR A 447 25.03 5.30 -16.83
CA TYR A 447 23.90 5.76 -17.65
C TYR A 447 24.38 6.01 -19.07
N ASP A 448 24.61 4.91 -19.79
CA ASP A 448 24.89 4.95 -21.23
C ASP A 448 23.56 5.27 -21.95
N VAL A 449 23.28 6.58 -22.07
CA VAL A 449 22.26 7.12 -22.98
C VAL A 449 22.83 7.01 -24.40
N SER A 450 23.05 5.78 -24.86
CA SER A 450 23.25 5.49 -26.28
C SER A 450 21.87 5.36 -26.92
N ASP A 451 21.15 6.48 -26.97
CA ASP A 451 19.99 6.60 -27.83
C ASP A 451 20.50 6.74 -29.26
N LYS A 452 20.38 5.62 -29.98
CA LYS A 452 20.40 5.43 -31.42
C LYS A 452 20.14 6.72 -32.21
N THR A 453 21.21 7.38 -32.62
CA THR A 453 21.19 8.12 -33.89
C THR A 453 21.53 7.10 -34.97
N PRO A 454 20.72 6.91 -36.03
CA PRO A 454 21.15 6.12 -37.17
C PRO A 454 22.29 6.87 -37.84
N GLN A 455 23.53 6.44 -37.57
CA GLN A 455 24.68 6.88 -38.36
C GLN A 455 24.53 6.33 -39.77
N THR A 456 24.17 7.22 -40.68
CA THR A 456 24.38 7.07 -42.10
C THR A 456 25.87 6.77 -42.32
N THR A 457 26.15 5.59 -42.84
CA THR A 457 27.47 5.21 -43.33
C THR A 457 27.92 6.20 -44.40
N SER A 458 28.84 7.11 -44.06
CA SER A 458 29.70 7.76 -45.05
C SER A 458 31.16 7.47 -44.73
N SER A 459 31.88 7.26 -45.82
CA SER A 459 33.20 6.67 -45.95
C SER A 459 34.34 7.47 -45.31
N LYS A 460 35.29 6.70 -44.74
CA LYS A 460 36.75 6.89 -44.75
C LYS A 460 37.29 8.28 -45.12
N SER A 461 38.02 8.87 -44.19
CA SER A 461 39.19 9.70 -44.48
C SER A 461 40.12 9.71 -43.27
N ASN A 462 41.36 9.25 -43.49
CA ASN A 462 42.46 9.29 -42.53
C ASN A 462 42.81 10.74 -42.17
N SER A 463 43.00 11.04 -40.89
CA SER A 463 44.06 11.96 -40.45
C SER A 463 44.32 11.80 -38.96
N ASP A 464 45.59 11.55 -38.65
CA ASP A 464 46.18 11.67 -37.32
C ASP A 464 46.06 13.12 -36.82
N VAL A 465 45.43 13.33 -35.67
CA VAL A 465 45.54 14.58 -34.91
C VAL A 465 45.72 14.24 -33.44
N THR A 466 46.91 14.59 -32.94
CA THR A 466 47.33 14.59 -31.55
C THR A 466 46.41 15.44 -30.67
N LEU A 467 45.86 14.83 -29.61
CA LEU A 467 44.97 15.47 -28.65
C LEU A 467 45.81 16.18 -27.56
N SER A 468 45.94 17.50 -27.66
CA SER A 468 46.38 18.35 -26.57
C SER A 468 45.25 18.58 -25.56
N LYS A 469 45.64 18.58 -24.30
CA LYS A 469 44.84 18.79 -23.09
C LYS A 469 44.19 20.18 -23.13
N ILE A 470 42.86 20.25 -23.23
CA ILE A 470 42.11 21.51 -23.11
C ILE A 470 41.63 21.61 -21.66
N GLU A 471 42.37 22.36 -20.86
CA GLU A 471 41.89 22.96 -19.61
C GLU A 471 40.93 24.10 -19.98
N THR A 472 39.67 23.97 -19.58
CA THR A 472 38.66 25.02 -19.72
C THR A 472 38.75 25.92 -18.50
N GLU A 473 39.56 26.96 -18.60
CA GLU A 473 39.58 28.08 -17.68
C GLU A 473 38.40 29.00 -18.02
N VAL A 474 37.43 29.11 -17.11
CA VAL A 474 36.31 30.06 -17.23
C VAL A 474 36.86 31.44 -16.86
N VAL A 475 37.29 32.18 -17.87
CA VAL A 475 37.58 33.61 -17.77
C VAL A 475 36.25 34.36 -17.65
N ILE A 476 36.02 34.99 -16.50
CA ILE A 476 34.96 35.98 -16.32
C ILE A 476 35.55 37.32 -16.79
N ASP A 477 35.18 37.75 -17.99
CA ASP A 477 35.45 39.09 -18.48
C ASP A 477 34.66 40.12 -17.65
N ASN A 478 35.39 41.00 -16.97
CA ASN A 478 34.89 42.23 -16.38
C ASN A 478 35.63 43.41 -17.03
N GLN A 479 35.08 43.92 -18.11
CA GLN A 479 35.37 45.19 -18.80
C GLN A 479 34.06 45.54 -19.54
N ASP A 480 33.44 46.72 -19.50
CA ASP A 480 33.89 48.08 -19.19
C ASP A 480 32.71 48.91 -18.66
N LEU A 481 32.94 49.68 -17.60
CA LEU A 481 32.28 50.97 -17.41
C LEU A 481 33.36 51.96 -16.99
N SER A 482 33.84 52.69 -17.99
CA SER A 482 34.88 53.70 -17.89
C SER A 482 34.42 54.94 -17.13
N SER A 483 35.24 55.35 -16.16
CA SER A 483 35.79 56.72 -15.97
C SER A 483 35.63 57.65 -17.19
N ASP A 484 35.44 58.97 -17.14
CA ASP A 484 35.57 60.03 -16.14
C ASP A 484 34.85 61.27 -16.73
N LEU A 485 34.42 62.24 -15.91
CA LEU A 485 34.97 63.61 -15.98
C LEU A 485 34.38 64.55 -14.93
N VAL A 486 35.29 65.19 -14.21
CA VAL A 486 35.09 66.50 -13.57
C VAL A 486 35.42 67.59 -14.60
N LYS A 487 34.41 68.43 -14.88
CA LYS A 487 34.41 69.87 -15.28
C LYS A 487 35.43 70.38 -16.34
N VAL A 488 34.98 70.65 -17.56
CA VAL A 488 34.53 71.94 -18.17
C VAL A 488 33.91 71.62 -19.52
#